data_AF-A0ABD0PJX4-F1
#
_entry.id   AF-A0ABD0PJX4-F1
#
_cell.length_a   1.000
_cell.length_b   1.000
_cell.length_c   1.000
_cell.angle_alpha   90.00
_cell.angle_beta   90.00
_cell.angle_gamma   90.00
#
_symmetry.space_group_name_H-M   'P 1'
#
loop_
_entity.id
_entity.type
_entity.pdbx_description
1 polymer ?
#
loop_
_entity_poly.entity_id
_entity_poly.type
_entity_poly.pdbx_seq_one_letter_code
_entity_poly.pdbx_strand_id
1 'polypeptide(L)'
;FRLAEMATKLVASRLLVRQAAVALQEGRPEAVSLCSMAKLFVTDECFSICNQALQIHGGYGYLKDYAVQQYVRDIRVHQILE
;
A
#
# COMPACT_ATOMS: atom_id res chain seq x y z
N PHE A 1 5.04 -13.35 -13.79
CA PHE A 1 5.19 -13.34 -12.32
C PHE A 1 4.69 -12.06 -11.63
N ARG A 2 4.45 -10.93 -12.34
CA ARG A 2 4.00 -9.65 -11.72
C ARG A 2 2.83 -9.77 -10.73
N LEU A 3 1.76 -10.49 -11.07
CA LEU A 3 0.62 -10.64 -10.16
C LEU A 3 1.00 -11.35 -8.84
N ALA A 4 1.91 -12.32 -8.89
CA ALA A 4 2.39 -13.02 -7.70
C ALA A 4 3.25 -12.10 -6.82
N GLU A 5 4.09 -11.26 -7.42
CA GLU A 5 4.88 -10.24 -6.71
C GLU A 5 3.98 -9.19 -6.05
N MET A 6 2.99 -8.68 -6.78
CA MET A 6 2.00 -7.73 -6.26
C MET A 6 1.23 -8.32 -5.08
N ALA A 7 0.77 -9.57 -5.19
CA ALA A 7 0.07 -10.27 -4.11
C ALA A 7 0.98 -10.47 -2.88
N THR A 8 2.24 -10.86 -3.09
CA THR A 8 3.23 -11.05 -2.03
C THR A 8 3.45 -9.74 -1.25
N LYS A 9 3.67 -8.64 -1.97
CA LYS A 9 3.83 -7.31 -1.40
C LYS A 9 2.58 -6.85 -0.64
N LEU A 10 1.39 -7.09 -1.19
CA LEU A 10 0.13 -6.75 -0.52
C LEU A 10 -0.04 -7.51 0.81
N VAL A 11 0.29 -8.80 0.83
CA VAL A 11 0.23 -9.62 2.05
C VAL A 11 1.24 -9.13 3.08
N ALA A 12 2.49 -8.85 2.67
CA ALA A 12 3.51 -8.28 3.54
C ALA A 12 3.08 -6.94 4.14
N SER A 13 2.57 -6.01 3.32
CA SER A 13 2.03 -4.72 3.76
C SER A 13 0.90 -4.90 4.79
N ARG A 14 -0.05 -5.81 4.53
CA ARG A 14 -1.15 -6.09 5.46
C ARG A 14 -0.66 -6.61 6.81
N LEU A 15 0.34 -7.50 6.82
CA LEU A 15 0.91 -8.03 8.05
C LEU A 15 1.61 -6.93 8.84
N LEU A 16 2.38 -6.07 8.17
CA LEU A 16 3.13 -4.99 8.80
C LEU A 16 2.21 -3.95 9.47
N VAL A 17 1.15 -3.52 8.79
CA VAL A 17 0.14 -2.62 9.38
C VAL A 17 -0.51 -3.25 10.60
N ARG A 18 -0.93 -4.53 10.50
CA ARG A 18 -1.59 -5.22 11.62
C ARG A 18 -0.66 -5.42 12.80
N GLN A 19 0.60 -5.75 12.56
CA GLN A 19 1.60 -5.90 13.60
C GLN A 19 1.84 -4.57 14.35
N ALA A 20 1.97 -3.46 13.61
CA ALA A 20 2.11 -2.13 14.19
C ALA A 20 0.86 -1.74 15.01
N ALA A 21 -0.34 -2.01 14.49
CA ALA A 21 -1.60 -1.76 15.19
C ALA A 21 -1.72 -2.57 16.49
N VAL A 22 -1.35 -3.85 16.48
CA VAL A 22 -1.32 -4.70 17.69
C VAL A 22 -0.33 -4.16 18.72
N ALA A 23 0.90 -3.82 18.30
CA ALA A 23 1.90 -3.27 19.19
C ALA A 23 1.44 -1.95 19.84
N LEU A 24 0.76 -1.10 19.07
CA LEU A 24 0.16 0.15 19.56
C LEU A 24 -0.96 -0.10 20.56
N GLN A 25 -1.86 -1.04 20.28
CA GLN A 25 -2.97 -1.38 21.16
C GLN A 25 -2.51 -1.99 22.49
N GLU A 26 -1.42 -2.76 22.47
CA GLU A 26 -0.82 -3.36 23.66
C GLU A 26 0.12 -2.41 24.43
N GLY A 27 0.33 -1.19 23.94
CA GLY A 27 1.20 -0.20 24.58
C GLY A 27 2.69 -0.61 24.61
N ARG A 28 3.15 -1.36 23.60
CA ARG A 28 4.54 -1.84 23.55
C ARG A 28 5.53 -0.67 23.35
N PRO A 29 6.72 -0.71 23.96
CA PRO A 29 7.73 0.35 23.80
C PRO A 29 8.11 0.63 22.33
N GLU A 30 8.09 -0.39 21.47
CA GLU A 30 8.42 -0.30 20.05
C GLU A 30 7.24 0.10 19.14
N ALA A 31 6.04 0.36 19.68
CA ALA A 31 4.86 0.63 18.87
C ALA A 31 5.04 1.81 17.89
N VAL A 32 5.66 2.90 18.36
CA VAL A 32 5.87 4.11 17.54
C VAL A 32 6.78 3.81 16.35
N SER A 33 7.89 3.10 16.56
CA SER A 33 8.80 2.75 15.48
C SER A 33 8.15 1.78 14.48
N LEU A 34 7.40 0.78 14.97
CA LEU A 34 6.65 -0.14 14.10
C LEU A 34 5.60 0.58 13.26
N CYS A 35 4.87 1.56 13.81
CA CYS A 35 3.91 2.38 13.07
C CYS A 35 4.60 3.17 11.94
N SER A 36 5.73 3.83 12.24
CA SER A 36 6.49 4.57 11.22
C SER A 36 7.06 3.66 10.12
N MET A 37 7.59 2.50 10.50
CA MET A 37 8.08 1.49 9.54
C MET A 37 6.94 0.94 8.68
N ALA A 38 5.79 0.65 9.28
CA ALA A 38 4.61 0.18 8.58
C ALA A 38 4.12 1.22 7.58
N LYS A 39 3.95 2.47 8.01
CA LYS A 39 3.50 3.57 7.16
C LYS A 39 4.40 3.72 5.93
N LEU A 40 5.70 3.89 6.14
CA LEU A 40 6.69 4.02 5.05
C LEU A 40 6.59 2.88 4.03
N PHE A 41 6.70 1.64 4.51
CA PHE A 41 6.74 0.47 3.63
C PHE A 41 5.42 0.27 2.89
N VAL A 42 4.30 0.38 3.60
CA VAL A 42 2.98 0.08 3.05
C VAL A 42 2.57 1.11 2.03
N THR A 43 2.85 2.40 2.26
CA THR A 43 2.46 3.45 1.30
C THR A 43 3.24 3.33 -0.01
N ASP A 44 4.53 2.98 0.06
CA ASP A 44 5.37 2.78 -1.13
C ASP A 44 4.95 1.53 -1.92
N GLU A 45 4.77 0.41 -1.21
CA GLU A 45 4.45 -0.86 -1.85
C GLU A 45 3.03 -0.87 -2.42
N CYS A 46 2.04 -0.33 -1.70
CA CYS A 46 0.68 -0.25 -2.21
C CYS A 46 0.56 0.72 -3.38
N PHE A 47 1.29 1.85 -3.40
CA PHE A 47 1.35 2.71 -4.59
C PHE A 47 1.94 1.96 -5.80
N SER A 48 3.04 1.22 -5.60
CA SER A 48 3.64 0.39 -6.65
C SER A 48 2.65 -0.65 -7.19
N ILE A 49 1.89 -1.32 -6.32
CA ILE A 49 0.84 -2.27 -6.71
C ILE A 49 -0.24 -1.58 -7.54
N CYS A 50 -0.77 -0.44 -7.10
CA CYS A 50 -1.79 0.31 -7.85
C CYS A 50 -1.28 0.74 -9.23
N ASN A 51 -0.04 1.23 -9.30
CA ASN A 51 0.56 1.66 -10.57
C ASN A 51 0.79 0.48 -11.53
N GLN A 52 1.21 -0.68 -11.01
CA GLN A 52 1.32 -1.90 -11.81
C GLN A 52 -0.05 -2.41 -12.27
N ALA A 53 -1.07 -2.31 -11.43
CA ALA A 53 -2.44 -2.65 -11.81
C ALA A 53 -2.93 -1.76 -12.97
N LEU A 54 -2.62 -0.45 -12.93
CA LEU A 54 -2.92 0.47 -14.04
C LEU A 54 -2.21 0.02 -15.33
N GLN A 55 -0.92 -0.33 -15.25
CA GLN A 55 -0.16 -0.83 -16.39
C GLN A 55 -0.76 -2.11 -17.00
N ILE A 56 -1.26 -3.03 -16.18
CA ILE A 56 -1.90 -4.27 -16.63
C ILE A 56 -3.20 -3.98 -17.40
N HIS A 57 -3.94 -2.94 -17.03
CA HIS A 57 -5.14 -2.52 -17.74
C HIS A 57 -4.84 -1.76 -19.05
N GLY A 58 -3.57 -1.43 -19.32
CA GLY A 58 -3.17 -0.69 -20.52
C GLY A 58 -3.88 0.65 -20.64
N GLY A 59 -4.31 1.01 -21.86
CA GLY A 59 -5.02 2.28 -22.12
C GLY A 59 -6.32 2.42 -21.31
N TYR A 60 -7.04 1.33 -21.05
CA TYR A 60 -8.26 1.34 -20.23
C TYR A 60 -7.98 1.76 -18.79
N GLY A 61 -6.79 1.44 -18.27
CA GLY A 61 -6.40 1.82 -16.92
C GLY A 61 -6.30 3.33 -16.71
N TYR A 62 -6.21 4.11 -17.79
CA TYR A 62 -6.15 5.59 -17.75
C TYR A 62 -7.53 6.25 -17.91
N LEU A 63 -8.54 5.49 -18.36
CA LEU A 63 -9.89 6.01 -18.54
C LEU A 63 -10.58 6.16 -17.18
N LYS A 64 -11.35 7.24 -17.01
CA LYS A 64 -12.06 7.50 -15.75
C LYS A 64 -13.17 6.49 -15.45
N ASP A 65 -13.60 5.73 -16.45
CA ASP A 65 -14.59 4.66 -16.31
C ASP A 65 -14.08 3.46 -15.49
N TYR A 66 -12.75 3.36 -15.30
CA TYR A 66 -12.12 2.31 -14.52
C TYR A 66 -11.63 2.86 -13.17
N ALA A 67 -11.91 2.12 -12.10
CA ALA A 67 -11.53 2.52 -10.75
C ALA A 67 -10.00 2.58 -10.53
N VAL A 68 -9.21 1.86 -11.35
CA VAL A 68 -7.76 1.71 -11.14
C VAL A 68 -7.00 3.04 -11.17
N GLN A 69 -7.36 3.98 -12.06
CA GLN A 69 -6.74 5.32 -12.04
C GLN A 69 -7.06 6.10 -10.77
N GLN A 70 -8.25 5.90 -10.19
CA GLN A 70 -8.62 6.57 -8.96
C GLN A 70 -7.77 6.04 -7.80
N TYR A 71 -7.60 4.72 -7.69
CA TYR A 71 -6.70 4.15 -6.69
C TYR A 71 -5.27 4.68 -6.80
N VAL A 72 -4.72 4.82 -8.01
CA VAL A 72 -3.39 5.39 -8.22
C VAL A 72 -3.30 6.84 -7.76
N ARG A 73 -4.29 7.67 -8.11
CA ARG A 73 -4.33 9.09 -7.71
C ARG A 73 -4.48 9.25 -6.20
N ASP A 74 -5.43 8.53 -5.62
CA ASP A 74 -5.79 8.68 -4.21
C ASP A 74 -4.66 8.17 -3.33
N ILE A 75 -4.06 7.01 -3.65
CA ILE A 75 -3.02 6.42 -2.80
C ILE A 75 -1.69 7.20 -2.83
N ARG A 76 -1.45 8.01 -3.87
CA ARG A 76 -0.20 8.77 -4.01
C ARG A 76 0.00 9.76 -2.85
N VAL A 77 -1.09 10.31 -2.31
CA VAL A 77 -1.02 11.29 -1.21
C VAL A 77 -0.56 10.64 0.10
N HIS A 78 -0.79 9.35 0.31
CA HIS A 78 -0.38 8.64 1.53
C HIS A 78 1.15 8.52 1.65
N GLN A 79 1.92 8.68 0.58
CA GLN A 79 3.37 8.78 0.68
C GLN A 79 3.85 10.14 1.25
N ILE A 80 2.96 11.15 1.30
CA ILE A 80 3.28 12.52 1.71
C ILE A 80 2.64 12.83 3.07
N LEU A 81 1.36 12.49 3.24
CA LEU A 81 0.59 12.66 4.47
C LEU A 81 0.59 11.36 5.29
N GLU A 82 0.15 11.43 6.55
CA GLU A 82 -0.09 10.23 7.39
C GLU A 82 -1.14 9.30 6.80
#